data_AF-A0A3N5NCA5-F1
#
_entry.id   AF-A0A3N5NCA5-F1
#
_cell.length_a   1.000
_cell.length_b   1.000
_cell.length_c   1.000
_cell.angle_alpha   90.00
_cell.angle_beta   90.00
_cell.angle_gamma   90.00
#
_symmetry.space_group_name_H-M   'P 1'
#
loop_
_entity.id
_entity.type
_entity.pdbx_description
1 polymer ?
#
loop_
_entity_poly.entity_id
_entity_poly.type
_entity_poly.pdbx_seq_one_letter_code
_entity_poly.pdbx_strand_id
1 'polypeptide(L)'
;MTHTRRLAVLSVLLAATLLSGCSYNRFVSQEEAVKAQWAQVQNQLQRRNDLIPNLVETVKGYASHEQEVFQQIAESRSKLAGAQTPADTMAAANQQSAALARLLVIVEQYPNLKANEQFNR
;
A
#
# COMPACT_ATOMS: atom_id res chain seq x y z
N MET A 1 28.32 23.78 -52.55
CA MET A 1 28.03 24.49 -51.27
C MET A 1 26.58 24.32 -50.78
N THR A 2 25.59 24.13 -51.66
CA THR A 2 24.17 23.94 -51.28
C THR A 2 23.87 22.57 -50.67
N HIS A 3 24.46 21.49 -51.19
CA HIS A 3 24.29 20.13 -50.67
C HIS A 3 24.87 19.94 -49.25
N THR A 4 26.02 20.56 -48.98
CA THR A 4 26.67 20.52 -47.65
C THR A 4 25.82 21.22 -46.58
N ARG A 5 25.17 22.35 -46.90
CA ARG A 5 24.23 23.02 -45.97
C ARG A 5 22.97 22.19 -45.71
N ARG A 6 22.43 21.50 -46.71
CA ARG A 6 21.25 20.62 -46.55
C ARG A 6 21.54 19.42 -45.65
N LEU A 7 22.72 18.81 -45.79
CA LEU A 7 23.17 17.71 -44.94
C LEU A 7 23.41 18.14 -43.48
N ALA A 8 23.95 19.33 -43.26
CA ALA A 8 24.10 19.91 -41.93
C ALA A 8 22.75 20.16 -41.24
N VAL A 9 21.75 20.66 -41.97
CA VAL A 9 20.40 20.89 -41.42
C VAL A 9 19.71 19.56 -41.09
N LEU A 10 19.82 18.55 -41.94
CA LEU A 10 19.26 17.21 -41.71
C LEU A 10 19.88 16.51 -40.49
N SER A 11 21.20 16.62 -40.32
CA SER A 11 21.89 16.04 -39.16
C SER A 11 21.54 16.73 -37.85
N VAL A 12 21.38 18.06 -37.86
CA VAL A 12 20.90 18.83 -36.69
C VAL A 12 19.45 18.46 -36.33
N LEU A 13 18.58 18.32 -37.33
CA LEU A 13 17.19 17.87 -37.11
C LEU A 13 17.14 16.45 -36.53
N LEU A 14 17.98 15.54 -37.02
CA LEU A 14 18.06 14.17 -36.51
C LEU A 14 18.63 14.11 -35.09
N ALA A 15 19.62 14.94 -34.78
CA ALA A 15 20.16 15.05 -33.43
C ALA A 15 19.12 15.62 -32.45
N ALA A 16 18.33 16.61 -32.87
CA ALA A 16 17.29 17.22 -32.03
C ALA A 16 16.17 16.23 -31.66
N THR A 17 15.77 15.34 -32.58
CA THR A 17 14.76 14.31 -32.28
C THR A 17 15.29 13.23 -31.34
N LEU A 18 16.57 12.85 -31.47
CA LEU A 18 17.21 11.88 -30.58
C LEU A 18 17.40 12.42 -29.15
N LEU A 19 17.79 13.69 -28.98
CA LEU A 19 17.96 14.31 -27.66
C LEU A 19 16.63 14.50 -26.91
N SER A 20 15.54 14.74 -27.64
CA SER A 20 14.21 14.96 -27.05
C SER A 20 13.62 13.68 -26.41
N GLY A 21 14.02 12.50 -26.90
CA GLY A 21 13.54 11.21 -26.37
C GLY A 21 14.14 10.82 -25.02
N CYS A 22 15.39 11.22 -24.71
CA CYS A 22 16.08 10.81 -23.49
C CYS A 22 15.46 11.38 -22.20
N SER A 23 14.96 12.61 -22.24
CA SER A 23 14.33 13.25 -21.06
C SER A 23 12.91 12.73 -20.81
N TYR A 24 12.10 12.59 -21.86
CA TYR A 24 10.74 12.06 -21.77
C TYR A 24 10.72 10.62 -21.24
N ASN A 25 11.64 9.78 -21.71
CA ASN A 25 11.76 8.39 -21.26
C ASN A 25 12.12 8.30 -19.76
N ARG A 26 12.85 9.29 -19.23
CA ARG A 26 13.23 9.33 -17.81
C ARG A 26 12.05 9.69 -16.89
N PHE A 27 11.15 10.59 -17.32
CA PHE A 27 9.96 10.92 -16.53
C PHE A 27 8.94 9.78 -16.53
N VAL A 28 8.67 9.20 -17.70
CA VAL A 28 7.74 8.06 -17.82
C VAL A 28 8.25 6.87 -16.99
N SER A 29 9.54 6.53 -17.07
CA SER A 29 10.10 5.44 -16.26
C SER A 29 10.02 5.70 -14.75
N GLN A 30 10.18 6.94 -14.29
CA GLN A 30 9.99 7.28 -12.88
C GLN A 30 8.53 7.20 -12.45
N GLU A 31 7.59 7.64 -13.29
CA GLU A 31 6.16 7.51 -13.02
C GLU A 31 5.74 6.05 -12.88
N GLU A 32 6.19 5.18 -13.80
CA GLU A 32 5.93 3.74 -13.72
C GLU A 32 6.60 3.11 -12.50
N ALA A 33 7.80 3.55 -12.11
CA ALA A 33 8.43 3.10 -10.88
C ALA A 33 7.61 3.47 -9.64
N VAL A 34 7.07 4.70 -9.56
CA VAL A 34 6.20 5.13 -8.46
C VAL A 34 4.91 4.29 -8.42
N LYS A 35 4.27 4.04 -9.57
CA LYS A 35 3.08 3.17 -9.66
C LYS A 35 3.38 1.75 -9.18
N ALA A 36 4.51 1.18 -9.59
CA ALA A 36 4.93 -0.16 -9.17
C ALA A 36 5.15 -0.25 -7.65
N GLN A 37 5.82 0.74 -7.06
CA GLN A 37 6.00 0.79 -5.60
C GLN A 37 4.67 0.98 -4.87
N TRP A 38 3.78 1.82 -5.40
CA TRP A 38 2.44 1.99 -4.83
C TRP A 38 1.59 0.72 -4.92
N ALA A 39 1.66 -0.03 -6.01
CA ALA A 39 1.02 -1.34 -6.14
C ALA A 39 1.54 -2.33 -5.08
N GLN A 40 2.84 -2.30 -4.79
CA GLN A 40 3.40 -3.13 -3.72
C GLN A 40 2.85 -2.76 -2.35
N VAL A 41 2.71 -1.47 -2.03
CA VAL A 41 2.08 -1.01 -0.78
C VAL A 41 0.63 -1.50 -0.69
N GLN A 42 -0.15 -1.36 -1.76
CA GLN A 42 -1.54 -1.82 -1.81
C GLN A 42 -1.64 -3.33 -1.57
N ASN A 43 -0.76 -4.13 -2.19
CA ASN A 43 -0.74 -5.59 -1.99
C ASN A 43 -0.50 -5.97 -0.53
N GLN A 44 0.40 -5.27 0.16
CA GLN A 44 0.67 -5.52 1.59
C GLN A 44 -0.52 -5.13 2.47
N LEU A 45 -1.13 -3.96 2.21
CA LEU A 45 -2.30 -3.49 2.95
C LEU A 45 -3.51 -4.41 2.72
N GLN A 46 -3.71 -4.88 1.49
CA GLN A 46 -4.76 -5.84 1.15
C GLN A 46 -4.56 -7.16 1.89
N ARG A 47 -3.35 -7.74 1.84
CA ARG A 47 -3.03 -8.97 2.58
C ARG A 47 -3.29 -8.81 4.08
N ARG A 48 -2.90 -7.69 4.67
CA ARG A 48 -3.21 -7.37 6.08
C ARG A 48 -4.72 -7.35 6.32
N ASN A 49 -5.48 -6.71 5.44
CA ASN A 49 -6.93 -6.60 5.51
C ASN A 49 -7.66 -7.95 5.39
N ASP A 50 -7.10 -8.87 4.61
CA ASP A 50 -7.61 -10.22 4.37
C ASP A 50 -7.35 -11.18 5.54
N LEU A 51 -6.30 -10.94 6.32
CA LEU A 51 -5.95 -11.75 7.50
C LEU A 51 -6.77 -11.37 8.75
N ILE A 52 -7.28 -10.13 8.83
CA ILE A 52 -8.04 -9.63 10.00
C ILE A 52 -9.21 -10.52 10.42
N PRO A 53 -10.06 -11.06 9.52
CA PRO A 53 -11.16 -11.93 9.93
C PRO A 53 -10.70 -13.17 10.70
N ASN A 54 -9.59 -13.81 10.28
CA ASN A 54 -9.03 -14.97 10.96
C ASN A 54 -8.47 -14.59 12.35
N LEU A 55 -7.77 -13.46 12.43
CA LEU A 55 -7.30 -12.91 13.69
C LEU A 55 -8.47 -12.65 14.66
N VAL A 56 -9.52 -11.99 14.19
CA VAL A 56 -10.71 -11.66 14.99
C VAL A 56 -11.41 -12.93 15.48
N GLU A 57 -11.53 -13.95 14.65
CA GLU A 57 -12.15 -15.22 15.04
C GLU A 57 -11.33 -15.93 16.13
N THR A 58 -10.01 -15.94 15.99
CA THR A 58 -9.10 -16.51 17.00
C THR A 58 -9.25 -15.79 18.33
N VAL A 59 -9.27 -14.45 18.32
CA VAL A 59 -9.41 -13.64 19.55
C VAL A 59 -10.80 -13.82 20.17
N LYS A 60 -11.87 -13.85 19.38
CA LYS A 60 -13.25 -14.03 19.87
C LYS A 60 -13.45 -15.32 20.65
N GLY A 61 -12.72 -16.38 20.32
CA GLY A 61 -12.73 -17.64 21.07
C GLY A 61 -12.28 -17.49 22.53
N TYR A 62 -11.51 -16.45 22.86
CA TYR A 62 -10.98 -16.20 24.21
C TYR A 62 -11.56 -14.93 24.86
N ALA A 63 -11.84 -13.89 24.07
CA ALA A 63 -12.20 -12.55 24.53
C ALA A 63 -13.51 -12.06 23.89
N SER A 64 -14.58 -12.86 23.95
CA SER A 64 -15.86 -12.57 23.30
C SER A 64 -16.58 -11.29 23.78
N HIS A 65 -16.20 -10.78 24.95
CA HIS A 65 -16.84 -9.62 25.59
C HIS A 65 -16.28 -8.29 25.07
N GLU A 66 -15.19 -8.32 24.30
CA GLU A 66 -14.47 -7.15 23.76
C GLU A 66 -15.12 -6.60 22.48
N GLN A 67 -16.44 -6.42 22.50
CA GLN A 67 -17.24 -6.04 21.34
C GLN A 67 -16.82 -4.69 20.74
N GLU A 68 -16.47 -3.73 21.59
CA GLU A 68 -16.02 -2.40 21.16
C GLU A 68 -14.74 -2.51 20.30
N VAL A 69 -13.80 -3.36 20.72
CA VAL A 69 -12.53 -3.56 19.99
C VAL A 69 -12.79 -4.23 18.64
N PHE A 70 -13.65 -5.25 18.60
CA PHE A 70 -14.01 -5.90 17.34
C PHE A 70 -14.74 -4.96 16.38
N GLN A 71 -15.62 -4.09 16.90
CA GLN A 71 -16.31 -3.09 16.10
C GLN A 71 -15.32 -2.11 15.48
N GLN A 72 -14.37 -1.58 16.26
CA GLN A 72 -13.34 -0.67 15.76
C GLN A 72 -12.44 -1.32 14.70
N ILE A 73 -12.12 -2.60 14.85
CA ILE A 73 -11.37 -3.37 13.84
C ILE A 73 -12.18 -3.50 12.57
N ALA A 74 -13.46 -3.90 12.66
CA ALA A 74 -14.35 -4.06 11.52
C ALA A 74 -14.53 -2.75 10.75
N GLU A 75 -14.72 -1.63 11.44
CA GLU A 75 -14.80 -0.29 10.85
C GLU A 75 -13.50 0.10 10.15
N SER A 76 -12.35 -0.14 10.79
CA SER A 76 -11.05 0.15 10.17
C SER A 76 -10.80 -0.67 8.90
N ARG A 77 -11.26 -1.92 8.87
CA ARG A 77 -11.19 -2.82 7.71
C ARG A 77 -12.04 -2.30 6.55
N SER A 78 -13.26 -1.85 6.85
CA SER A 78 -14.18 -1.25 5.88
C SER A 78 -13.61 0.05 5.29
N LYS A 79 -13.07 0.92 6.15
CA LYS A 79 -12.41 2.17 5.73
C LYS A 79 -11.22 1.92 4.81
N LEU A 80 -10.38 0.93 5.12
CA LEU A 80 -9.23 0.58 4.27
C LEU A 80 -9.68 0.01 2.92
N ALA A 81 -10.70 -0.85 2.90
CA ALA A 81 -11.24 -1.41 1.67
C ALA A 81 -11.94 -0.37 0.77
N GLY A 82 -12.50 0.69 1.36
CA GLY A 82 -13.19 1.76 0.64
C GLY A 82 -12.30 2.94 0.22
N ALA A 83 -11.02 2.94 0.59
CA ALA A 83 -10.11 4.03 0.28
C ALA A 83 -9.79 4.09 -1.23
N GLN A 84 -9.86 5.29 -1.83
CA GLN A 84 -9.69 5.46 -3.28
C GLN A 84 -8.38 6.16 -3.65
N THR A 85 -7.88 7.05 -2.79
CA THR A 85 -6.63 7.78 -3.04
C THR A 85 -5.49 7.21 -2.20
N PRO A 86 -4.23 7.44 -2.60
CA PRO A 86 -3.08 7.07 -1.76
C PRO A 86 -3.12 7.70 -0.37
N ALA A 87 -3.55 8.96 -0.27
CA ALA A 87 -3.68 9.65 1.01
C ALA A 87 -4.73 8.99 1.91
N ASP A 88 -5.92 8.70 1.36
CA ASP A 88 -6.99 8.02 2.10
C ASP A 88 -6.57 6.62 2.53
N THR A 89 -5.88 5.90 1.65
CA THR A 89 -5.38 4.55 1.91
C THR A 89 -4.41 4.56 3.09
N MET A 90 -3.48 5.52 3.12
CA MET A 90 -2.54 5.67 4.22
C MET A 90 -3.22 6.08 5.53
N ALA A 91 -4.19 6.99 5.47
CA ALA A 91 -4.97 7.39 6.65
C ALA A 91 -5.77 6.21 7.25
N ALA A 92 -6.46 5.44 6.39
CA ALA A 92 -7.19 4.25 6.79
C ALA A 92 -6.25 3.16 7.32
N ALA A 93 -5.08 2.99 6.69
CA ALA A 93 -4.07 2.04 7.13
C ALA A 93 -3.54 2.37 8.53
N ASN A 94 -3.34 3.65 8.84
CA ASN A 94 -2.96 4.12 10.17
C ASN A 94 -4.06 3.88 11.21
N GLN A 95 -5.33 4.12 10.85
CA GLN A 95 -6.45 3.84 11.74
C GLN A 95 -6.55 2.35 12.07
N GLN A 96 -6.34 1.48 11.08
CA GLN A 96 -6.30 0.03 11.27
C GLN A 96 -5.13 -0.39 12.18
N SER A 97 -3.94 0.18 11.99
CA SER A 97 -2.81 -0.05 12.89
C SER A 97 -3.12 0.36 14.34
N ALA A 98 -3.81 1.48 14.54
CA ALA A 98 -4.23 1.91 15.88
C ALA A 98 -5.26 0.97 16.52
N ALA A 99 -6.20 0.43 15.74
CA ALA A 99 -7.16 -0.58 16.23
C ALA A 99 -6.47 -1.89 16.62
N LEU A 100 -5.51 -2.35 15.81
CA LEU A 100 -4.70 -3.54 16.13
C LEU A 100 -3.81 -3.33 17.36
N ALA A 101 -3.29 -2.12 17.58
CA ALA A 101 -2.54 -1.81 18.79
C ALA A 101 -3.41 -1.92 20.06
N ARG A 102 -4.68 -1.49 19.99
CA ARG A 102 -5.64 -1.67 21.10
C ARG A 102 -5.95 -3.14 21.34
N LEU A 103 -6.11 -3.93 20.28
CA LEU A 103 -6.27 -5.38 20.39
C LEU A 103 -5.08 -6.04 21.12
N LEU A 104 -3.85 -5.60 20.85
CA LEU A 104 -2.67 -6.14 21.53
C LEU A 104 -2.71 -5.86 23.05
N VAL A 105 -3.21 -4.69 23.47
CA VAL A 105 -3.40 -4.38 24.90
C VAL A 105 -4.44 -5.31 25.54
N ILE A 106 -5.52 -5.64 24.82
CA ILE A 106 -6.50 -6.62 25.29
C ILE A 106 -5.85 -7.99 25.46
N VAL A 107 -5.07 -8.45 24.48
CA VAL A 107 -4.40 -9.77 24.53
C VAL A 107 -3.55 -9.95 25.79
N GLU A 108 -2.93 -8.88 26.30
CA GLU A 108 -2.17 -8.93 27.57
C GLU A 108 -3.03 -9.32 28.78
N GLN A 109 -4.34 -9.05 28.74
CA GLN A 109 -5.30 -9.43 29.78
C GLN A 109 -5.77 -10.89 29.67
N TYR A 110 -5.46 -11.57 28.55
CA TYR A 110 -5.88 -12.95 28.27
C TYR A 110 -4.66 -13.88 28.06
N PRO A 111 -4.05 -14.42 29.13
CA PRO A 111 -2.84 -15.26 29.04
C PRO A 111 -2.99 -16.46 28.10
N ASN A 112 -4.17 -17.09 28.08
CA ASN A 112 -4.45 -18.24 27.21
C ASN A 112 -4.45 -17.86 25.72
N LEU A 113 -4.93 -16.66 25.38
CA LEU A 113 -4.86 -16.13 24.02
C LEU A 113 -3.42 -15.76 23.66
N LYS A 114 -2.69 -15.13 24.58
CA LYS A 114 -1.28 -14.78 24.38
C LYS A 114 -0.40 -16.02 24.13
N ALA A 115 -0.71 -17.14 24.77
CA ALA A 115 -0.02 -18.41 24.55
C ALA A 115 -0.49 -19.18 23.31
N ASN A 116 -1.52 -18.71 22.60
CA ASN A 116 -2.09 -19.41 21.47
C ASN A 116 -1.16 -19.32 20.24
N GLU A 117 -0.78 -20.47 19.67
CA GLU A 117 0.12 -20.53 18.50
C GLU A 117 -0.49 -19.91 17.23
N GLN A 118 -1.81 -20.02 17.04
CA GLN A 118 -2.50 -19.47 15.87
C GLN A 118 -2.56 -17.94 15.91
N PHE A 119 -2.65 -17.34 17.10
CA PHE A 119 -2.58 -15.90 17.29
C PHE A 119 -1.16 -15.33 17.06
N ASN A 120 -0.12 -16.09 17.43
CA ASN A 120 1.28 -15.68 17.32
C ASN A 120 1.92 -15.93 15.94
N ARG A 121 1.20 -16.54 14.99
CA ARG A 121 1.64 -16.76 13.60
C ARG A 121 1.22 -15.61 12.70
#